data_AF-A0A922W322-F1
#
_entry.id   AF-A0A922W322-F1
#
_cell.length_a   1.000
_cell.length_b   1.000
_cell.length_c   1.000
_cell.angle_alpha   90.00
_cell.angle_beta   90.00
_cell.angle_gamma   90.00
#
_symmetry.space_group_name_H-M   'P 1'
#
loop_
_entity.id
_entity.type
_entity.pdbx_description
1 polymer ?
#
loop_
_entity_poly.entity_id
_entity_poly.type
_entity_poly.pdbx_seq_one_letter_code
_entity_poly.pdbx_strand_id
1 'polypeptide(L)'
;MMGLIALMLASMAGMAQAQSQSAYVRGALDRLDAVADGVSYSSNLSFDLSRVTAGQHFRRSTVPATGAAVRVTAACDTDCSRLQLRVVDFQNRQVAYEQPHTGASTLLFYPQAGQTYWIYAQPLDCSEAYCWVVVGVWQ
;
A
#
# COMPACT_ATOMS: atom_id res chain seq x y z
N MET A 1 3.84 45.04 -22.93
CA MET A 1 3.15 43.74 -23.16
C MET A 1 4.14 42.60 -22.90
N MET A 2 4.34 42.15 -21.67
CA MET A 2 5.30 41.08 -21.32
C MET A 2 4.85 40.26 -20.10
N GLY A 3 3.54 40.08 -19.90
CA GLY A 3 2.99 39.44 -18.69
C GLY A 3 2.21 38.13 -18.92
N LEU A 4 1.92 37.76 -20.18
CA LEU A 4 0.94 36.71 -20.49
C LEU A 4 1.55 35.33 -20.82
N ILE A 5 2.86 35.22 -20.99
CA ILE A 5 3.50 33.95 -21.39
C ILE A 5 3.84 33.06 -20.17
N ALA A 6 4.08 33.65 -18.99
CA ALA A 6 4.48 32.89 -17.80
C ALA A 6 3.34 32.06 -17.17
N LEU A 7 2.07 32.46 -17.32
CA LEU A 7 0.94 31.73 -16.73
C LEU A 7 0.59 30.43 -17.47
N MET A 8 0.84 30.33 -18.78
CA MET A 8 0.49 29.12 -19.54
C MET A 8 1.42 27.94 -19.23
N LEU A 9 2.71 28.20 -19.00
CA LEU A 9 3.71 27.16 -18.72
C LEU A 9 3.51 26.48 -17.35
N ALA A 10 3.04 27.23 -16.34
CA ALA A 10 2.76 26.67 -15.02
C ALA A 10 1.55 25.71 -15.03
N SER A 11 0.56 25.96 -15.89
CA SER A 11 -0.63 25.10 -16.00
C SER A 11 -0.31 23.74 -16.62
N MET A 12 0.60 23.67 -17.60
CA MET A 12 1.00 22.41 -18.22
C MET A 12 1.91 21.56 -17.33
N ALA A 13 2.77 22.19 -16.52
CA ALA A 13 3.61 21.47 -15.55
C ALA A 13 2.77 20.82 -14.44
N GLY A 14 1.73 21.52 -13.94
CA GLY A 14 0.80 20.96 -12.97
C GLY A 14 -0.02 19.79 -13.51
N MET A 15 -0.46 19.86 -14.78
CA MET A 15 -1.16 18.76 -15.43
C MET A 15 -0.24 17.55 -15.68
N ALA A 16 1.01 17.77 -16.10
CA ALA A 16 1.98 16.69 -16.31
C ALA A 16 2.32 15.96 -14.99
N GLN A 17 2.48 16.70 -13.89
CA GLN A 17 2.74 16.11 -12.58
C GLN A 17 1.51 15.39 -12.00
N ALA A 18 0.30 15.89 -12.25
CA ALA A 18 -0.94 15.19 -11.86
C ALA A 18 -1.15 13.90 -12.69
N GLN A 19 -0.84 13.94 -13.99
CA GLN A 19 -0.90 12.77 -14.86
C GLN A 19 0.12 11.70 -14.46
N SER A 20 1.36 12.07 -14.16
CA SER A 20 2.37 11.10 -13.71
C SER A 20 2.00 10.47 -12.37
N GLN A 21 1.57 11.28 -11.39
CA GLN A 21 1.06 10.76 -10.11
C GLN A 21 -0.11 9.77 -10.30
N SER A 22 -1.01 10.05 -11.24
CA SER A 22 -2.12 9.14 -11.54
C SER A 22 -1.66 7.81 -12.12
N ALA A 23 -0.56 7.78 -12.88
CA ALA A 23 -0.01 6.55 -13.44
C ALA A 23 0.59 5.64 -12.35
N TYR A 24 1.34 6.20 -11.40
CA TYR A 24 1.91 5.45 -10.29
C TYR A 24 0.84 4.87 -9.36
N VAL A 25 -0.16 5.69 -9.01
CA VAL A 25 -1.29 5.23 -8.19
C VAL A 25 -2.07 4.11 -8.89
N ARG A 26 -2.33 4.24 -10.21
CA ARG A 26 -2.95 3.16 -10.98
C ARG A 26 -2.08 1.91 -11.00
N GLY A 27 -0.77 2.04 -11.21
CA GLY A 27 0.13 0.89 -11.18
C GLY A 27 0.12 0.14 -9.84
N ALA A 28 0.02 0.85 -8.72
CA ALA A 28 -0.14 0.23 -7.40
C ALA A 28 -1.49 -0.50 -7.27
N LEU A 29 -2.58 0.11 -7.74
CA LEU A 29 -3.92 -0.50 -7.73
C LEU A 29 -4.02 -1.71 -8.66
N ASP A 30 -3.49 -1.63 -9.88
CA ASP A 30 -3.49 -2.73 -10.86
C ASP A 30 -2.72 -3.94 -10.31
N ARG A 31 -1.60 -3.71 -9.63
CA ARG A 31 -0.84 -4.77 -8.95
C ARG A 31 -1.62 -5.37 -7.79
N LEU A 32 -2.29 -4.54 -7.00
CA LEU A 32 -3.13 -5.02 -5.91
C LEU A 32 -4.26 -5.89 -6.45
N ASP A 33 -4.97 -5.44 -7.48
CA ASP A 33 -6.04 -6.17 -8.13
C ASP A 33 -5.52 -7.51 -8.70
N ALA A 34 -4.36 -7.52 -9.35
CA ALA A 34 -3.76 -8.75 -9.88
C ALA A 34 -3.44 -9.81 -8.81
N VAL A 35 -3.09 -9.40 -7.58
CA VAL A 35 -2.84 -10.35 -6.46
C VAL A 35 -4.08 -10.59 -5.59
N ALA A 36 -5.09 -9.74 -5.71
CA ALA A 36 -6.36 -9.86 -5.01
C ALA A 36 -7.43 -10.59 -5.85
N ASP A 37 -7.21 -10.79 -7.15
CA ASP A 37 -8.13 -11.52 -8.02
C ASP A 37 -8.33 -12.98 -7.53
N GLY A 38 -9.58 -13.40 -7.42
CA GLY A 38 -9.97 -14.70 -6.84
C GLY A 38 -10.13 -14.74 -5.31
N VAL A 39 -9.99 -13.61 -4.60
CA VAL A 39 -10.25 -13.52 -3.16
C VAL A 39 -11.73 -13.24 -2.90
N SER A 40 -12.45 -14.18 -2.29
CA SER A 40 -13.84 -13.95 -1.83
C SER A 40 -13.84 -13.03 -0.61
N TYR A 41 -14.33 -11.79 -0.75
CA TYR A 41 -14.33 -10.78 0.31
C TYR A 41 -15.62 -10.82 1.14
N SER A 42 -15.54 -11.09 2.45
CA SER A 42 -16.68 -10.97 3.38
C SER A 42 -16.92 -9.52 3.81
N SER A 43 -15.86 -8.76 4.11
CA SER A 43 -15.92 -7.33 4.40
C SER A 43 -14.53 -6.65 4.35
N ASN A 44 -14.45 -5.42 3.84
CA ASN A 44 -13.23 -4.62 3.92
C ASN A 44 -13.13 -4.02 5.33
N LEU A 45 -12.10 -4.38 6.10
CA LEU A 45 -11.78 -3.72 7.36
C LEU A 45 -11.11 -2.36 7.11
N SER A 46 -10.19 -2.29 6.15
CA SER A 46 -9.59 -1.03 5.70
C SER A 46 -9.01 -1.13 4.29
N PHE A 47 -8.86 0.03 3.66
CA PHE A 47 -8.16 0.21 2.39
C PHE A 47 -7.43 1.55 2.44
N ASP A 48 -6.10 1.52 2.34
CA ASP A 48 -5.24 2.68 2.54
C ASP A 48 -4.29 2.85 1.36
N LEU A 49 -4.19 4.06 0.82
CA LEU A 49 -3.19 4.48 -0.16
C LEU A 49 -2.30 5.55 0.46
N SER A 50 -0.98 5.35 0.44
CA SER A 50 -0.04 6.29 1.03
C SER A 50 1.23 6.41 0.21
N ARG A 51 1.86 7.59 0.28
CA ARG A 51 3.27 7.76 -0.09
C ARG A 51 4.14 7.24 1.04
N VAL A 52 5.13 6.43 0.70
CA VAL A 52 6.10 5.89 1.65
C VAL A 52 7.49 6.28 1.16
N THR A 53 8.21 7.07 1.96
CA THR A 53 9.59 7.46 1.67
C THR A 53 10.46 6.22 1.50
N ALA A 54 11.41 6.26 0.57
CA ALA A 54 12.35 5.15 0.35
C ALA A 54 13.05 4.75 1.68
N GLY A 55 13.10 3.44 1.94
CA GLY A 55 13.65 2.88 3.18
C GLY A 55 12.75 2.98 4.42
N GLN A 56 11.58 3.61 4.31
CA GLN A 56 10.56 3.64 5.37
C GLN A 56 9.44 2.63 5.09
N HIS A 57 8.51 2.50 6.04
CA HIS A 57 7.35 1.62 5.91
C HIS A 57 6.06 2.37 6.16
N PHE A 58 5.00 1.95 5.48
CA PHE A 58 3.63 2.21 5.90
C PHE A 58 3.34 1.48 7.21
N ARG A 59 2.51 2.09 8.07
CA ARG A 59 2.03 1.47 9.30
C ARG A 59 0.55 1.78 9.52
N ARG A 60 -0.26 0.76 9.80
CA ARG A 60 -1.67 0.91 10.16
C ARG A 60 -2.06 -0.06 11.26
N SER A 61 -2.95 0.36 12.15
CA SER A 61 -3.59 -0.55 13.11
C SER A 61 -4.91 -1.09 12.58
N THR A 62 -5.24 -2.31 12.98
CA THR A 62 -6.57 -2.90 12.81
C THR A 62 -6.99 -3.62 14.09
N VAL A 63 -8.29 -3.65 14.37
CA VAL A 63 -8.89 -4.33 15.52
C VAL A 63 -10.01 -5.23 15.00
N PRO A 64 -9.72 -6.50 14.65
CA PRO A 64 -10.71 -7.41 14.10
C PRO A 64 -11.83 -7.68 15.10
N ALA A 65 -13.09 -7.61 14.65
CA ALA A 65 -14.26 -7.80 15.52
C ALA A 65 -14.47 -9.27 15.89
N THR A 66 -13.92 -10.19 15.10
CA THR A 66 -14.04 -11.64 15.30
C THR A 66 -12.66 -12.30 15.22
N GLY A 67 -12.59 -13.58 15.61
CA GLY A 67 -11.40 -14.43 15.41
C GLY A 67 -11.31 -15.05 14.01
N ALA A 68 -12.16 -14.62 13.06
CA ALA A 68 -12.09 -15.09 11.68
C ALA A 68 -10.78 -14.62 11.02
N ALA A 69 -10.29 -15.40 10.05
CA ALA A 69 -9.04 -15.11 9.37
C ALA A 69 -9.06 -13.70 8.76
N VAL A 70 -7.99 -12.94 8.99
CA VAL A 70 -7.77 -11.64 8.37
C VAL A 70 -6.75 -11.81 7.25
N ARG A 71 -7.11 -11.30 6.08
CA ARG A 71 -6.22 -11.22 4.93
C ARG A 71 -5.69 -9.80 4.79
N VAL A 72 -4.41 -9.68 4.49
CA VAL A 72 -3.76 -8.40 4.18
C VAL A 72 -3.06 -8.54 2.86
N THR A 73 -3.32 -7.61 1.96
CA THR A 73 -2.69 -7.54 0.64
C THR A 73 -2.15 -6.14 0.48
N ALA A 74 -0.92 -6.04 0.01
CA ALA A 74 -0.29 -4.77 -0.26
C ALA A 74 0.43 -4.82 -1.60
N ALA A 75 0.48 -3.67 -2.26
CA ALA A 75 1.25 -3.47 -3.47
C ALA A 75 1.90 -2.10 -3.44
N CYS A 76 3.06 -1.98 -4.06
CA CYS A 76 3.67 -0.69 -4.37
C CYS A 76 3.64 -0.42 -5.87
N ASP A 77 3.77 0.85 -6.24
CA ASP A 77 3.80 1.31 -7.63
C ASP A 77 4.98 0.76 -8.43
N THR A 78 5.07 1.15 -9.70
CA THR A 78 6.08 0.66 -10.64
C THR A 78 7.53 0.96 -10.26
N ASP A 79 7.76 1.86 -9.31
CA ASP A 79 9.10 2.29 -8.90
C ASP A 79 9.72 1.37 -7.84
N CYS A 80 8.93 0.45 -7.27
CA CYS A 80 9.43 -0.63 -6.42
C CYS A 80 9.53 -1.95 -7.20
N SER A 81 10.55 -2.75 -6.87
CA SER A 81 10.68 -4.12 -7.40
C SER A 81 10.15 -5.18 -6.44
N ARG A 82 10.18 -4.89 -5.13
CA ARG A 82 9.79 -5.81 -4.06
C ARG A 82 9.01 -5.10 -2.96
N LEU A 83 8.15 -5.82 -2.26
CA LEU A 83 7.41 -5.32 -1.10
C LEU A 83 7.52 -6.33 0.05
N GLN A 84 7.92 -5.86 1.23
CA GLN A 84 7.85 -6.64 2.46
C GLN A 84 6.54 -6.33 3.19
N LEU A 85 5.82 -7.38 3.56
CA LEU A 85 4.57 -7.28 4.31
C LEU A 85 4.67 -8.08 5.60
N ARG A 86 4.35 -7.47 6.74
CA ARG A 86 4.31 -8.16 8.03
C ARG A 86 3.22 -7.63 8.94
N VAL A 87 2.77 -8.48 9.85
CA VAL A 87 1.80 -8.15 10.90
C VAL A 87 2.38 -8.52 12.25
N VAL A 88 2.21 -7.64 13.23
CA VAL A 88 2.56 -7.89 14.62
C VAL A 88 1.35 -7.68 15.53
N ASP A 89 1.32 -8.36 16.66
CA ASP A 89 0.31 -8.14 17.71
C ASP A 89 0.62 -6.93 18.60
N PHE A 90 -0.23 -6.67 19.60
CA PHE A 90 -0.02 -5.57 20.56
C PHE A 90 1.25 -5.72 21.42
N GLN A 91 1.83 -6.91 21.49
CA GLN A 91 3.10 -7.19 22.18
C GLN A 91 4.30 -7.06 21.24
N ASN A 92 4.08 -6.57 20.02
CA ASN A 92 5.07 -6.45 18.95
C ASN A 92 5.67 -7.81 18.52
N ARG A 93 4.94 -8.91 18.74
CA ARG A 93 5.34 -10.24 18.23
C ARG A 93 4.82 -10.39 16.81
N GLN A 94 5.68 -10.87 15.91
CA GLN A 94 5.30 -11.14 14.53
C GLN A 94 4.31 -12.30 14.48
N VAL A 95 3.13 -12.06 13.91
CA VAL A 95 2.06 -13.07 13.74
C VAL A 95 1.92 -13.52 12.29
N ALA A 96 2.37 -12.71 11.34
CA ALA A 96 2.49 -13.07 9.94
C ALA A 96 3.60 -12.27 9.26
N TYR A 97 4.25 -12.88 8.29
CA TYR A 97 5.31 -12.28 7.49
C TYR A 97 5.35 -12.99 6.15
N GLU A 98 5.41 -12.21 5.09
CA GLU A 98 5.64 -12.72 3.74
C GLU A 98 7.02 -12.28 3.29
N GLN A 99 7.79 -13.21 2.73
CA GLN A 99 9.11 -12.91 2.21
C GLN A 99 8.97 -12.05 0.94
N PRO A 100 9.74 -10.96 0.80
CA PRO A 100 9.60 -10.07 -0.35
C PRO A 100 10.13 -10.72 -1.63
N HIS A 101 9.22 -11.05 -2.55
CA HIS A 101 9.54 -11.64 -3.85
C HIS A 101 9.23 -10.70 -5.03
N THR A 102 8.10 -9.99 -4.97
CA THR A 102 7.64 -9.06 -6.02
C THR A 102 7.13 -7.77 -5.36
N GLY A 103 6.76 -6.76 -6.16
CA GLY A 103 6.21 -5.49 -5.70
C GLY A 103 4.81 -5.58 -5.09
N ALA A 104 4.27 -6.79 -4.88
CA ALA A 104 3.01 -7.03 -4.21
C ALA A 104 3.10 -8.29 -3.35
N SER A 105 2.27 -8.35 -2.30
CA SER A 105 2.31 -9.41 -1.30
C SER A 105 0.94 -9.59 -0.67
N THR A 106 0.59 -10.84 -0.37
CA THR A 106 -0.63 -11.20 0.37
C THR A 106 -0.23 -12.09 1.54
N LEU A 107 -0.79 -11.84 2.73
CA LEU A 107 -0.67 -12.74 3.88
C LEU A 107 -2.03 -12.99 4.52
N LEU A 108 -2.09 -14.05 5.32
CA LEU A 108 -3.26 -14.46 6.10
C LEU A 108 -2.82 -14.66 7.57
N PHE A 109 -3.62 -14.18 8.52
CA PHE A 109 -3.41 -14.48 9.94
C PHE A 109 -4.74 -14.66 10.68
N TYR A 110 -4.71 -15.34 11.83
CA TYR A 110 -5.88 -15.60 12.66
C TYR A 110 -5.81 -14.73 13.92
N PRO A 111 -6.62 -13.65 14.00
CA PRO A 111 -6.59 -12.75 15.14
C PRO A 111 -7.33 -13.31 16.36
N GLN A 112 -7.07 -12.73 17.53
CA GLN A 112 -8.03 -12.73 18.63
C GLN A 112 -8.96 -11.55 18.46
N ALA A 113 -10.26 -11.78 18.65
CA ALA A 113 -11.27 -10.73 18.55
C ALA A 113 -10.98 -9.58 19.54
N GLY A 114 -11.08 -8.33 19.07
CA GLY A 114 -10.85 -7.14 19.89
C GLY A 114 -9.39 -6.82 20.19
N GLN A 115 -8.43 -7.64 19.72
CA GLN A 115 -7.01 -7.38 19.89
C GLN A 115 -6.50 -6.44 18.79
N THR A 116 -5.62 -5.50 19.16
CA THR A 116 -4.95 -4.61 18.19
C THR A 116 -3.80 -5.32 17.50
N TYR A 117 -3.76 -5.18 16.17
CA TYR A 117 -2.65 -5.60 15.32
C TYR A 117 -2.09 -4.43 14.54
N TRP A 118 -0.80 -4.48 14.24
CA TRP A 118 -0.11 -3.50 13.41
C TRP A 118 0.38 -4.15 12.13
N ILE A 119 -0.02 -3.54 11.02
CA ILE A 119 0.33 -3.94 9.66
C ILE A 119 1.43 -3.01 9.18
N TYR A 120 2.48 -3.60 8.62
CA TYR A 120 3.62 -2.91 8.05
C TYR A 120 3.80 -3.33 6.61
N ALA A 121 3.81 -2.35 5.69
CA ALA A 121 4.15 -2.58 4.29
C ALA A 121 5.35 -1.69 3.93
N GLN A 122 6.44 -2.30 3.50
CA GLN A 122 7.66 -1.60 3.12
C GLN A 122 7.95 -1.84 1.65
N PRO A 123 7.91 -0.79 0.81
CA PRO A 123 8.43 -0.90 -0.54
C PRO A 123 9.96 -0.99 -0.46
N LEU A 124 10.51 -1.95 -1.20
CA LEU A 124 11.94 -2.19 -1.31
C LEU A 124 12.42 -1.81 -2.70
N ASP A 125 13.67 -1.35 -2.77
CA ASP A 125 14.34 -0.99 -4.02
C ASP A 125 13.58 0.10 -4.80
N CYS A 126 13.01 1.09 -4.09
CA CYS A 126 12.40 2.28 -4.72
C CYS A 126 13.43 3.04 -5.55
N SER A 127 13.18 3.22 -6.84
CA SER A 127 14.02 4.03 -7.72
C SER A 127 13.89 5.54 -7.48
N GLU A 128 12.81 5.95 -6.83
CA GLU A 128 12.49 7.34 -6.51
C GLU A 128 12.57 7.63 -5.00
N ALA A 129 12.47 8.92 -4.62
CA ALA A 129 12.51 9.35 -3.21
C ALA A 129 11.37 8.76 -2.35
N TYR A 130 10.28 8.33 -2.98
CA TYR A 130 9.14 7.68 -2.34
C TYR A 130 8.48 6.74 -3.35
N CYS A 131 7.80 5.72 -2.85
CA CYS A 131 6.88 4.90 -3.64
C CYS A 131 5.45 5.07 -3.10
N TRP A 132 4.45 4.96 -3.97
CA TRP A 132 3.07 4.76 -3.55
C TRP A 132 2.88 3.32 -3.11
N VAL A 133 2.21 3.14 -1.97
CA VAL A 133 1.85 1.84 -1.40
C VAL A 133 0.36 1.83 -1.14
N VAL A 134 -0.31 0.79 -1.62
CA VAL A 134 -1.69 0.49 -1.30
C VAL A 134 -1.75 -0.76 -0.42
N VAL A 135 -2.59 -0.72 0.61
CA VAL A 135 -2.81 -1.82 1.55
C VAL A 135 -4.30 -2.02 1.75
N GLY A 136 -4.79 -3.22 1.47
CA GLY A 136 -6.13 -3.66 1.82
C GLY A 136 -6.11 -4.68 2.95
N VAL A 137 -7.13 -4.63 3.79
CA VAL A 137 -7.34 -5.52 4.94
C VAL A 137 -8.77 -6.04 4.90
N TRP A 138 -8.93 -7.36 4.89
CA TRP A 138 -10.23 -8.03 4.76
C TRP A 138 -10.45 -9.04 5.88
N GLN A 139 -11.70 -9.15 6.30
CA GLN A 139 -12.18 -10.17 7.24
C GLN A 139 -13.55 -10.67 6.83
#